data_AF-W6MRG8-F1
#
_entry.id   AF-W6MRG8-F1
#
_cell.length_a   1.000
_cell.length_b   1.000
_cell.length_c   1.000
_cell.angle_alpha   90.00
_cell.angle_beta   90.00
_cell.angle_gamma   90.00
#
_symmetry.space_group_name_H-M   'P 1'
#
loop_
_entity.id
_entity.type
_entity.pdbx_description
1 polymer ?
#
loop_
_entity_poly.entity_id
_entity_poly.type
_entity_poly.pdbx_seq_one_letter_code
_entity_poly.pdbx_strand_id
1 'polypeptide(L)' 'MATFTRFPTPVFKAYWPFFTGAVVTTYLIAKAADLSMNSQEFINDPRHPRFAQGVKPAEK' A
#
# COMPACT_ATOMS: atom_id res chain seq x y z
N MET A 1 0.82 -31.42 21.36
CA MET A 1 0.17 -30.39 20.52
C MET A 1 -0.98 -31.04 19.79
N ALA A 2 -2.20 -30.50 19.89
CA ALA A 2 -3.33 -31.04 19.16
C ALA A 2 -3.18 -30.72 17.67
N THR A 3 -3.20 -31.75 16.83
CA THR A 3 -3.20 -31.61 15.37
C THR A 3 -4.65 -31.46 14.89
N PHE A 4 -5.01 -30.26 14.42
CA PHE A 4 -6.31 -30.03 13.80
C PHE A 4 -6.28 -30.49 12.34
N THR A 5 -7.32 -31.23 11.92
CA THR A 5 -7.49 -31.62 10.52
C THR A 5 -7.83 -30.38 9.69
N ARG A 6 -7.01 -30.07 8.68
CA ARG A 6 -7.28 -28.99 7.72
C ARG A 6 -8.23 -29.49 6.63
N PHE A 7 -9.41 -28.88 6.52
CA PHE A 7 -10.35 -29.17 5.44
C PHE A 7 -10.07 -28.32 4.19
N PRO A 8 -10.21 -28.89 2.98
CA PRO A 8 -9.97 -28.16 1.72
C PRO A 8 -11.18 -27.32 1.32
N THR A 9 -11.40 -26.19 2.00
CA THR A 9 -12.48 -25.26 1.65
C THR A 9 -12.15 -24.46 0.39
N PRO A 10 -13.10 -24.25 -0.53
CA PRO A 10 -12.86 -23.57 -1.81
C PRO A 10 -12.83 -22.04 -1.68
N VAL A 11 -11.90 -21.51 -0.88
CA VAL A 11 -11.76 -20.07 -0.55
C VAL A 11 -11.52 -19.23 -1.81
N PHE A 12 -10.60 -19.65 -2.68
CA PHE A 12 -10.21 -18.86 -3.85
C PHE A 12 -11.36 -18.72 -4.86
N LYS A 13 -12.08 -19.82 -5.13
CA LYS A 13 -13.20 -19.84 -6.09
C LYS A 13 -14.29 -18.84 -5.71
N ALA A 14 -14.59 -18.71 -4.42
CA ALA A 14 -15.62 -17.80 -3.93
C ALA A 14 -15.12 -16.35 -3.86
N TYR A 15 -13.86 -16.12 -3.45
CA TYR A 15 -13.38 -14.78 -3.08
C TYR A 15 -12.43 -14.11 -4.08
N TRP A 16 -12.19 -14.72 -5.25
CA TRP A 16 -11.33 -14.12 -6.28
C TRP A 16 -11.68 -12.66 -6.64
N PRO A 17 -12.95 -12.20 -6.71
CA PRO A 17 -13.25 -10.81 -7.04
C PRO A 17 -12.77 -9.84 -5.95
N PHE A 18 -12.80 -10.26 -4.67
CA PHE A 18 -12.29 -9.45 -3.56
C PHE A 18 -10.78 -9.35 -3.57
N PHE A 19 -10.07 -10.45 -3.88
CA PHE A 19 -8.62 -10.40 -4.05
C PHE A 19 -8.22 -9.48 -5.20
N THR A 20 -8.90 -9.58 -6.34
CA THR A 20 -8.67 -8.67 -7.48
C THR A 20 -8.95 -7.22 -7.11
N GLY A 21 -10.09 -6.96 -6.45
CA GLY A 21 -10.44 -5.62 -5.96
C GLY A 21 -9.37 -5.06 -5.03
N ALA A 22 -8.89 -5.85 -4.06
CA ALA A 22 -7.84 -5.44 -3.14
C ALA A 22 -6.55 -5.06 -3.88
N VAL A 23 -6.12 -5.87 -4.86
CA VAL A 23 -4.93 -5.57 -5.67
C VAL A 23 -5.11 -4.27 -6.46
N VAL A 24 -6.26 -4.07 -7.10
CA VAL A 24 -6.54 -2.85 -7.88
C VAL A 24 -6.57 -1.63 -6.96
N THR A 25 -7.32 -1.68 -5.86
CA THR A 25 -7.46 -0.56 -4.94
C THR A 25 -6.13 -0.20 -4.28
N THR A 26 -5.34 -1.17 -3.83
CA THR A 26 -4.04 -0.90 -3.23
C THR A 26 -3.07 -0.27 -4.22
N TYR A 27 -3.06 -0.71 -5.48
CA TYR A 27 -2.25 -0.10 -6.53
C TYR A 27 -2.65 1.37 -6.77
N LEU A 28 -3.95 1.65 -6.88
CA LEU A 28 -4.44 3.01 -7.09
C LEU A 28 -4.13 3.93 -5.90
N ILE A 29 -4.35 3.46 -4.67
CA ILE A 29 -4.05 4.22 -3.46
C ILE A 29 -2.55 4.48 -3.33
N ALA A 30 -1.70 3.51 -3.66
CA ALA A 30 -0.25 3.72 -3.65
C ALA A 30 0.16 4.86 -4.58
N LYS A 31 -0.35 4.88 -5.82
CA LYS A 31 -0.09 5.96 -6.78
C LYS A 31 -0.65 7.31 -6.32
N ALA A 32 -1.86 7.31 -5.75
CA ALA A 32 -2.47 8.52 -5.23
C ALA A 32 -1.68 9.09 -4.03
N ALA A 33 -1.17 8.23 -3.15
CA ALA A 33 -0.34 8.61 -2.02
C ALA A 33 1.00 9.21 -2.48
N ASP A 34 1.67 8.57 -3.45
CA ASP A 34 2.91 9.08 -4.05
C ASP A 34 2.71 10.47 -4.64
N LEU A 35 1.56 10.72 -5.27
CA LEU A 35 1.26 12.02 -5.86
C LEU A 35 0.93 13.07 -4.77
N SER A 36 0.14 12.71 -3.75
CA SER A 36 -0.29 13.65 -2.72
C SER A 36 0.84 14.11 -1.81
N MET A 37 1.78 13.22 -1.47
CA MET A 37 2.94 13.56 -0.62
C MET A 37 3.90 14.54 -1.31
N ASN A 38 3.88 14.60 -2.64
CA ASN A 38 4.70 15.51 -3.44
C ASN A 38 4.04 16.89 -3.68
N SER A 39 2.90 17.17 -3.05
CA SER A 39 2.27 18.49 -3.10
C SER A 39 3.08 19.53 -2.32
N GLN A 40 2.87 20.81 -2.63
CA GLN A 40 3.64 21.93 -2.05
C GLN A 40 3.58 21.98 -0.51
N GLU A 41 2.47 21.52 0.07
CA GLU A 41 2.27 21.50 1.52
C GLU A 41 3.12 20.41 2.19
N PHE A 42 3.20 19.22 1.58
CA PHE A 42 3.80 18.03 2.20
C PHE A 42 5.21 17.70 1.71
N ILE A 43 5.70 18.39 0.66
CA ILE A 43 7.01 18.15 0.02
C ILE A 43 8.18 18.23 1.01
N ASN A 44 8.06 19.09 2.03
CA ASN A 44 9.09 19.39 3.02
C ASN A 44 8.70 18.93 4.43
N ASP A 45 7.66 18.09 4.59
CA ASP A 45 7.39 17.45 5.89
C ASP A 45 8.55 16.51 6.24
N PRO A 46 9.21 16.63 7.41
CA PRO A 46 10.31 15.76 7.83
C PRO A 46 10.03 14.25 7.74
N ARG A 47 8.75 13.86 7.74
CA ARG A 47 8.31 12.47 7.64
C ARG A 47 8.20 11.96 6.20
N HIS A 48 8.42 12.82 5.21
CA HIS A 48 8.35 12.42 3.81
C HIS A 48 9.39 11.32 3.52
N PRO A 49 9.00 10.17 2.92
CA PRO A 49 9.90 9.04 2.65
C PRO A 49 11.18 9.38 1.87
N ARG A 50 11.21 10.48 1.10
CA ARG A 50 12.38 10.95 0.34
C ARG A 50 13.58 11.25 1.25
N PHE A 51 13.32 11.71 2.49
CA PHE A 51 14.37 12.09 3.42
C PHE A 51 15.08 10.86 3.98
N ALA A 52 14.36 9.74 4.14
CA ALA A 52 14.97 8.45 4.46
C ALA A 52 15.86 7.91 3.31
N GLN A 53 15.62 8.36 2.07
CA GLN A 53 16.44 8.04 0.90
C GLN A 53 17.62 9.00 0.68
N GLY A 54 17.84 9.96 1.60
CA GLY A 54 18.95 10.92 1.52
C GLY A 54 18.71 12.11 0.57
N VAL A 55 17.48 12.28 0.07
CA VAL A 55 17.10 13.43 -0.77
C VAL A 55 17.00 14.68 0.10
N LYS A 56 17.43 15.85 -0.39
CA LYS A 56 17.36 17.12 0.34
C LYS A 56 15.99 17.80 0.20
N PRO A 57 15.61 18.71 1.12
CA PRO A 57 14.36 19.47 1.01
C PRO A 57 14.26 20.19 -0.33
N ALA A 58 13.04 20.25 -0.88
CA ALA A 58 12.79 21.04 -2.08
C ALA A 58 12.83 22.53 -1.70
N GLU A 59 13.60 23.30 -2.46
CA GLU A 59 13.59 24.77 -2.34
C GLU A 59 12.21 25.30 -2.75
N LYS A 60 11.78 26.37 -2.07
CA LYS A 60 10.43 26.92 -2.17
C LYS A 60 10.29 27.85 -3.38
#